data_AF-A0A523L0N1-F1
#
_entry.id   AF-A0A523L0N1-F1
#
_cell.length_a   1.000
_cell.length_b   1.000
_cell.length_c   1.000
_cell.angle_alpha   90.00
_cell.angle_beta   90.00
_cell.angle_gamma   90.00
#
_symmetry.space_group_name_H-M   'P 1'
#
loop_
_entity.id
_entity.type
_entity.pdbx_description
1 polymer ?
#
loop_
_entity_poly.entity_id
_entity_poly.type
_entity_poly.pdbx_seq_one_letter_code
_entity_poly.pdbx_strand_id
1 'polypeptide(L)'
;MNTQKDSRFVSRLTRQTLALVLAGGRGSRLYELTDWRAKPAVPFGGKFRIIDFPLSNCINSGIRRIGVLTQYKAHSLIRHLVRGWSR
;
A
#
# COMPACT_ATOMS: atom_id res chain seq x y z
N MET A 1 -6.16 -18.28 31.78
CA MET A 1 -5.67 -18.91 30.54
C MET A 1 -6.72 -18.75 29.45
N ASN A 2 -6.68 -17.71 28.61
CA ASN A 2 -7.67 -17.50 27.51
C ASN A 2 -7.06 -16.92 26.22
N THR A 3 -5.73 -16.79 26.15
CA THR A 3 -4.99 -16.12 25.06
C THR A 3 -5.15 -16.79 23.68
N GLN A 4 -5.54 -18.06 23.64
CA GLN A 4 -5.77 -18.83 22.41
C GLN A 4 -7.06 -18.46 21.67
N LYS A 5 -8.07 -17.89 22.36
CA LYS A 5 -9.33 -17.45 21.73
C LYS A 5 -9.16 -16.09 21.03
N ASP A 6 -8.44 -15.17 21.65
CA ASP A 6 -8.23 -13.81 21.13
C ASP A 6 -7.36 -13.79 19.87
N SER A 7 -6.30 -14.61 19.83
CA SER A 7 -5.44 -14.73 18.64
C SER A 7 -6.19 -15.25 17.41
N ARG A 8 -7.11 -16.22 17.60
CA ARG A 8 -8.00 -16.70 16.53
C ARG A 8 -8.97 -15.63 16.04
N PHE A 9 -9.49 -14.81 16.95
CA PHE A 9 -10.41 -13.72 16.62
C PHE A 9 -9.70 -12.63 15.80
N VAL A 10 -8.52 -12.17 16.23
CA VAL A 10 -7.72 -11.16 15.50
C VAL A 10 -7.36 -11.66 14.10
N SER A 11 -6.93 -12.91 13.98
CA SER A 11 -6.61 -13.52 12.68
C SER A 11 -7.83 -13.65 11.76
N ARG A 12 -9.04 -13.79 12.31
CA ARG A 12 -10.29 -13.79 11.53
C ARG A 12 -10.67 -12.38 11.10
N LEU A 13 -10.54 -11.40 11.98
CA LEU A 13 -10.82 -10.00 11.69
C LEU A 13 -9.93 -9.49 10.55
N THR A 14 -8.61 -9.70 10.63
CA THR A 14 -7.65 -9.25 9.61
C THR A 14 -7.89 -9.91 8.25
N ARG A 15 -8.33 -11.18 8.23
CA ARG A 15 -8.73 -11.88 6.99
C ARG A 15 -10.02 -11.35 6.38
N GLN A 16 -10.94 -10.83 7.19
CA GLN A 16 -12.23 -10.29 6.72
C GLN A 16 -12.17 -8.80 6.36
N THR A 17 -11.15 -8.08 6.84
CA THR A 17 -10.92 -6.66 6.51
C THR A 17 -10.46 -6.46 5.07
N LEU A 18 -11.02 -5.44 4.42
CA LEU A 18 -10.53 -4.88 3.16
C LEU A 18 -9.77 -3.58 3.47
N ALA A 19 -8.48 -3.54 3.16
CA ALA A 19 -7.70 -2.30 3.21
C ALA A 19 -7.86 -1.52 1.91
N LEU A 20 -8.15 -0.23 2.01
CA LEU A 20 -8.18 0.69 0.86
C LEU A 20 -7.06 1.73 1.02
N VAL A 21 -6.08 1.68 0.13
CA VAL A 21 -4.93 2.60 0.11
C VAL A 21 -5.19 3.73 -0.88
N LEU A 22 -5.38 4.95 -0.37
CA LEU A 22 -5.59 6.14 -1.18
C LEU A 22 -4.26 6.66 -1.73
N ALA A 23 -3.92 6.25 -2.96
CA ALA A 23 -2.67 6.56 -3.63
C ALA A 23 -2.79 7.67 -4.70
N GLY A 24 -3.78 8.56 -4.56
CA GLY A 24 -4.03 9.69 -5.48
C GLY A 24 -3.26 10.98 -5.17
N GLY A 25 -2.39 10.99 -4.15
CA GLY A 25 -1.71 12.20 -3.71
C GLY A 25 -0.83 12.82 -4.80
N ARG A 26 -1.16 14.04 -5.25
CA ARG A 26 -0.35 14.79 -6.22
C ARG A 26 1.05 15.14 -5.68
N GLY A 27 1.17 15.39 -4.38
CA GLY A 27 2.45 15.67 -3.75
C GLY A 27 3.09 16.99 -4.18
N SER A 28 2.30 18.04 -4.41
CA SER A 28 2.75 19.36 -4.90
C SER A 28 3.95 19.95 -4.14
N ARG A 29 4.11 19.61 -2.85
CA ARG A 29 5.23 20.04 -2.01
C ARG A 29 6.58 19.38 -2.35
N LEU A 30 6.58 18.35 -3.19
CA LEU A 30 7.78 17.66 -3.68
C LEU A 30 8.24 18.16 -5.05
N TYR A 31 7.55 19.17 -5.60
CA TYR A 31 7.88 19.84 -6.87
C TYR A 31 8.21 18.84 -7.99
N GLU A 32 9.38 18.97 -8.62
CA GLU A 32 9.81 18.25 -9.82
C GLU A 32 9.84 16.72 -9.62
N LEU A 33 9.97 16.24 -8.39
CA LEU A 33 9.93 14.80 -8.08
C LEU A 33 8.56 14.17 -8.36
N THR A 34 7.50 14.98 -8.41
CA THR A 34 6.11 14.57 -8.66
C THR A 34 5.54 15.09 -9.99
N ASP A 35 6.38 15.69 -10.83
CA ASP A 35 5.93 16.29 -12.10
C ASP A 35 5.40 15.28 -13.11
N TRP A 36 5.85 14.03 -13.05
CA TRP A 36 5.40 13.00 -13.99
C TRP A 36 4.92 11.72 -13.31
N ARG A 37 4.92 11.69 -11.98
CA ARG A 37 4.49 10.54 -11.17
C ARG A 37 3.73 10.99 -9.94
N ALA A 38 2.76 10.19 -9.51
CA ALA A 38 2.08 10.43 -8.23
C ALA A 38 3.08 10.33 -7.05
N LYS A 39 2.81 11.05 -5.95
CA LYS A 39 3.61 10.98 -4.71
C LYS A 39 3.89 9.53 -4.25
N PRO A 40 2.92 8.60 -4.28
CA PRO A 40 3.16 7.22 -3.84
C PRO A 40 4.15 6.45 -4.72
N ALA A 41 4.39 6.90 -5.96
CA ALA A 41 5.34 6.30 -6.89
C ALA A 41 6.77 6.88 -6.76
N VAL A 42 6.98 7.82 -5.85
CA VAL A 42 8.30 8.40 -5.58
C VAL A 42 9.21 7.33 -4.96
N PRO A 43 10.44 7.13 -5.44
CA PRO A 43 11.40 6.21 -4.86
C PRO A 43 11.79 6.64 -3.45
N PHE A 44 11.97 5.68 -2.56
CA PHE A 44 12.37 5.89 -1.18
C PHE A 44 13.30 4.75 -0.73
N GLY A 45 14.40 5.08 -0.05
CA GLY A 45 15.34 4.06 0.45
C GLY A 45 16.02 3.22 -0.65
N GLY A 46 16.24 3.80 -1.83
CA GLY A 46 16.96 3.18 -2.95
C GLY A 46 16.14 2.20 -3.80
N LYS A 47 15.51 1.20 -3.18
CA LYS A 47 14.80 0.12 -3.89
C LYS A 47 13.27 0.20 -3.81
N PHE A 48 12.74 0.92 -2.84
CA PHE A 48 11.31 0.95 -2.56
C PHE A 48 10.66 2.23 -3.10
N ARG A 49 9.33 2.25 -3.04
CA ARG A 49 8.51 3.43 -3.24
C ARG A 49 7.69 3.71 -1.99
N ILE A 50 7.22 4.94 -1.85
CA ILE A 50 6.40 5.35 -0.71
C ILE A 50 5.19 4.43 -0.51
N ILE A 51 4.57 3.94 -1.58
CA ILE A 51 3.43 3.01 -1.48
C ILE A 51 3.79 1.64 -0.87
N ASP A 52 5.04 1.21 -0.91
CA ASP A 52 5.42 -0.12 -0.42
C ASP A 52 5.30 -0.20 1.12
N PHE A 53 5.42 0.92 1.83
CA PHE A 53 5.25 0.99 3.28
C PHE A 53 3.83 0.66 3.75
N PRO A 54 2.76 1.35 3.31
CA PRO A 54 1.40 1.00 3.72
C PRO A 54 0.99 -0.41 3.26
N LEU A 55 1.48 -0.88 2.11
CA LEU A 55 1.23 -2.25 1.64
C LEU A 55 1.92 -3.29 2.53
N SER A 56 3.19 -3.07 2.89
CA SER A 56 3.93 -3.95 3.80
C SER A 56 3.28 -3.97 5.18
N ASN A 57 2.80 -2.84 5.68
CA ASN A 57 2.07 -2.78 6.94
C ASN A 57 0.80 -3.65 6.88
N CYS A 58 0.03 -3.56 5.80
CA CYS A 58 -1.18 -4.38 5.64
C CYS A 58 -0.84 -5.88 5.67
N ILE A 59 0.20 -6.31 4.92
CA ILE A 59 0.63 -7.71 4.92
C ILE A 59 1.15 -8.16 6.28
N ASN A 60 2.00 -7.36 6.93
CA ASN A 60 2.56 -7.67 8.25
C ASN A 60 1.47 -7.71 9.34
N SER A 61 0.37 -6.98 9.17
CA SER A 61 -0.81 -7.04 10.03
C SER A 61 -1.78 -8.19 9.67
N GLY A 62 -1.47 -9.01 8.66
CA GLY A 62 -2.32 -10.14 8.23
C GLY A 62 -3.52 -9.74 7.35
N ILE A 63 -3.57 -8.50 6.87
CA ILE A 63 -4.61 -8.01 5.95
C ILE A 63 -4.19 -8.34 4.52
N ARG A 64 -4.89 -9.30 3.90
CA ARG A 64 -4.56 -9.81 2.56
C ARG A 64 -5.44 -9.25 1.44
N ARG A 65 -6.58 -8.64 1.79
CA ARG A 65 -7.47 -8.00 0.82
C ARG A 65 -7.13 -6.52 0.78
N ILE A 66 -6.43 -6.08 -0.26
CA ILE A 66 -5.94 -4.71 -0.39
C ILE A 66 -6.38 -4.15 -1.74
N GLY A 67 -7.08 -3.02 -1.72
CA GLY A 67 -7.40 -2.21 -2.90
C GLY A 67 -6.56 -0.94 -2.90
N VAL A 68 -5.96 -0.59 -4.04
CA VAL A 68 -5.22 0.67 -4.20
C VAL A 68 -6.02 1.59 -5.11
N LEU A 69 -6.42 2.74 -4.57
CA LEU A 69 -7.18 3.76 -5.29
C LEU A 69 -6.19 4.79 -5.84
N THR A 70 -5.99 4.77 -7.15
CA THR A 70 -5.10 5.70 -7.86
C THR A 70 -5.91 6.75 -8.61
N GLN A 71 -5.33 7.91 -8.88
CA GLN A 71 -6.02 9.00 -9.58
C GLN A 71 -5.11 9.58 -10.65
N TYR A 72 -4.30 10.58 -10.30
CA TYR A 72 -3.50 11.34 -11.25
C TYR A 72 -2.13 10.68 -11.51
N LYS A 73 -1.63 10.74 -12.75
CA LYS A 73 -0.28 10.25 -13.14
C LYS A 73 0.05 8.85 -12.59
N ALA A 74 -0.93 7.95 -12.62
CA ALA A 74 -0.88 6.64 -11.96
C ALA A 74 -0.14 5.56 -12.75
N HIS A 75 0.24 5.79 -14.00
CA HIS A 75 0.83 4.76 -14.87
C HIS A 75 2.07 4.09 -14.27
N SER A 76 3.01 4.89 -13.75
CA SER A 76 4.23 4.37 -13.12
C SER A 76 3.93 3.60 -11.84
N LEU A 77 2.90 4.01 -11.09
CA LEU A 77 2.43 3.36 -9.86
C LEU A 77 1.78 2.01 -10.16
N ILE A 78 0.83 1.97 -11.10
CA ILE A 78 0.12 0.76 -11.50
C ILE A 78 1.12 -0.27 -12.01
N ARG A 79 2.08 0.12 -12.86
CA ARG A 79 3.13 -0.78 -13.35
C ARG A 79 3.96 -1.39 -12.21
N HIS A 80 4.26 -0.61 -11.17
CA HIS A 80 4.99 -1.10 -9.99
C HIS A 80 4.18 -2.09 -9.17
N LEU A 81 2.89 -1.80 -8.96
CA LEU A 81 1.98 -2.71 -8.26
C LEU A 81 1.82 -4.04 -9.02
N VAL A 82 1.60 -3.98 -10.34
CA VAL A 82 1.45 -5.19 -11.16
C VAL A 82 2.72 -6.04 -11.14
N ARG A 83 3.91 -5.41 -11.24
CA ARG A 83 5.17 -6.18 -11.28
C ARG A 83 5.63 -6.67 -9.91
N GLY A 84 5.41 -5.89 -8.85
CA GLY A 84 5.93 -6.16 -7.52
C GLY A 84 4.94 -6.84 -6.57
N TRP A 85 3.64 -6.66 -6.76
CA TRP A 85 2.59 -7.02 -5.80
C TRP A 85 1.45 -7.86 -6.37
N SER A 86 1.44 -8.18 -7.68
CA SER A 86 0.40 -9.00 -8.32
C SER A 86 0.73 -10.49 -8.42
N ARG A 87 1.75 -10.97 -7.71
CA ARG A 87 2.09 -12.40 -7.61
C ARG A 87 1.58 -13.01 -6.31
#